data_AF-A0A2V7V535-F1
#
_entry.id   AF-A0A2V7V535-F1
#
_cell.length_a   1.000
_cell.length_b   1.000
_cell.length_c   1.000
_cell.angle_alpha   90.00
_cell.angle_beta   90.00
_cell.angle_gamma   90.00
#
_symmetry.space_group_name_H-M   'P 1'
#
loop_
_entity.id
_entity.type
_entity.pdbx_description
1 polymer ?
#
loop_
_entity_poly.entity_id
_entity_poly.type
_entity_poly.pdbx_seq_one_letter_code
_entity_poly.pdbx_strand_id
1 'polypeptide(L)'
;ERSPIGGDVYRIHLDASGLQRLSSAPGTHTAIFNPSLTYFIDTWSDAVTPAQVRLHRTDGTEARVIDPNPVKAVGDYRLSRPEFVQVKARDGFVMEALILKPPGFDPAKRYPVYQPTYAGPHSQSVRNAWGGTGSMYNQLLAEKGIVVWLCDNRTASG
;
A
#
# COMPACT_ATOMS: atom_id res chain seq x y z
N GLU A 1 3.33 1.47 -15.55
CA GLU A 1 2.86 1.28 -14.16
C GLU A 1 4.06 1.23 -13.22
N ARG A 2 3.94 1.69 -11.97
CA ARG A 2 5.06 1.75 -11.01
C ARG A 2 5.18 0.47 -10.17
N SER A 3 4.07 -0.04 -9.65
CA SER A 3 4.05 -1.13 -8.68
C SER A 3 2.70 -1.82 -8.67
N PRO A 4 2.63 -3.16 -8.62
CA PRO A 4 1.37 -3.91 -8.56
C PRO A 4 0.65 -3.80 -7.21
N ILE A 5 1.34 -3.36 -6.17
CA ILE A 5 0.80 -3.24 -4.81
C ILE A 5 0.34 -1.80 -4.49
N GLY A 6 0.33 -0.88 -5.45
CA GLY A 6 -0.01 0.51 -5.24
C GLY A 6 -0.70 1.15 -6.44
N GLY A 7 -1.68 2.00 -6.17
CA GLY A 7 -2.36 2.81 -7.19
C GLY A 7 -1.59 4.10 -7.48
N ASP A 8 -1.50 4.48 -8.75
CA ASP A 8 -0.93 5.75 -9.21
C ASP A 8 -1.92 6.47 -10.12
N VAL A 9 -1.79 7.79 -10.23
CA VAL A 9 -2.59 8.63 -11.12
C VAL A 9 -1.83 8.80 -12.44
N TYR A 10 -2.48 8.51 -13.55
CA TYR A 10 -1.90 8.66 -14.89
C TYR A 10 -2.79 9.52 -15.79
N ARG A 11 -2.14 10.10 -16.80
CA ARG A 11 -2.78 10.72 -17.97
C ARG A 11 -2.21 10.06 -19.22
N ILE A 12 -3.08 9.83 -20.20
CA ILE A 12 -2.72 9.29 -21.51
C ILE A 12 -3.64 9.93 -22.55
N HIS A 13 -3.16 10.07 -23.78
CA HIS A 13 -4.00 10.44 -24.91
C HIS A 13 -4.92 9.27 -25.30
N LEU A 14 -6.06 9.57 -25.94
CA LEU A 14 -7.01 8.53 -26.37
C LEU A 14 -6.45 7.63 -27.48
N ASP A 15 -5.43 8.10 -28.21
CA ASP A 15 -4.65 7.31 -29.16
C ASP A 15 -3.56 6.44 -28.50
N ALA A 16 -3.60 6.33 -27.17
CA ALA A 16 -2.64 5.64 -26.32
C ALA A 16 -1.21 6.24 -26.30
N SER A 17 -0.99 7.42 -26.88
CA SER A 17 0.29 8.12 -26.79
C SER A 17 0.43 8.93 -25.49
N GLY A 18 1.65 9.36 -25.17
CA GLY A 18 1.89 10.34 -24.12
C GLY A 18 1.54 9.91 -22.69
N LEU A 19 1.70 8.62 -22.35
CA LEU A 19 1.49 8.13 -20.98
C LEU A 19 2.39 8.88 -20.00
N GLN A 20 1.77 9.57 -19.04
CA GLN A 20 2.44 10.33 -18.01
C GLN A 20 1.87 9.98 -16.64
N ARG A 21 2.74 9.73 -15.67
CA ARG A 21 2.35 9.61 -14.26
C ARG A 21 2.28 10.99 -13.62
N LEU A 22 1.18 11.27 -12.93
CA LEU A 22 0.94 12.53 -12.22
C LEU A 22 1.27 12.43 -10.72
N SER A 23 1.14 11.23 -10.14
CA SER A 23 1.49 10.96 -8.74
C SER A 23 3.00 10.76 -8.53
N SER A 24 3.51 11.25 -7.41
CA SER A 24 4.95 11.28 -7.10
C SER A 24 5.36 10.27 -6.03
N ALA A 25 4.74 10.28 -4.86
CA ALA A 25 5.12 9.43 -3.72
C ALA A 25 4.79 7.94 -3.95
N PRO A 26 5.64 6.97 -3.54
CA PRO A 26 5.26 5.56 -3.50
C PRO A 26 4.07 5.35 -2.55
N GLY A 27 3.19 4.41 -2.87
CA GLY A 27 1.99 4.15 -2.07
C GLY A 27 0.80 3.93 -2.98
N THR A 28 -0.38 4.22 -2.44
CA THR A 28 -1.64 4.10 -3.15
C THR A 28 -2.32 5.46 -3.19
N HIS A 29 -2.57 5.92 -4.42
CA HIS A 29 -3.27 7.15 -4.76
C HIS A 29 -4.68 6.85 -5.26
N THR A 30 -5.65 7.63 -4.81
CA THR A 30 -7.01 7.65 -5.36
C THR A 30 -7.37 9.07 -5.73
N ALA A 31 -7.56 9.32 -7.02
CA ALA A 31 -7.82 10.66 -7.55
C ALA A 31 -9.29 10.86 -7.95
N ILE A 32 -9.83 12.04 -7.63
CA ILE A 32 -11.11 12.52 -8.12
C ILE A 32 -10.88 13.84 -8.86
N PHE A 33 -11.14 13.86 -10.16
CA PHE A 33 -10.95 15.04 -11.01
C PHE A 33 -12.17 15.97 -10.93
N ASN A 34 -11.93 17.27 -11.03
CA ASN A 34 -13.01 18.24 -11.17
C ASN A 34 -13.64 18.16 -12.58
N PRO A 35 -14.88 18.65 -12.80
CA PRO A 35 -15.56 18.53 -14.09
C PRO A 35 -14.80 19.12 -15.28
N SER A 36 -14.01 20.17 -15.06
CA SER A 36 -13.20 20.80 -16.12
C SER A 36 -11.84 20.15 -16.34
N LEU A 37 -11.49 19.09 -15.60
CA LEU A 37 -10.22 18.35 -15.70
C LEU A 37 -8.97 19.25 -15.57
N THR A 38 -9.06 20.27 -14.71
CA THR A 38 -7.94 21.19 -14.42
C THR A 38 -7.27 20.89 -13.08
N TYR A 39 -7.99 20.24 -12.17
CA TYR A 39 -7.51 19.81 -10.87
C TYR A 39 -8.00 18.41 -10.52
N PHE A 40 -7.31 17.76 -9.58
CA PHE A 40 -7.80 16.57 -8.91
C PHE A 40 -7.49 16.60 -7.42
N ILE A 41 -8.39 16.03 -6.63
CA ILE A 41 -8.13 15.68 -5.23
C ILE A 41 -7.45 14.33 -5.24
N ASP A 42 -6.30 14.24 -4.59
CA ASP A 42 -5.56 13.00 -4.37
C ASP A 42 -5.67 12.59 -2.91
N THR A 43 -6.20 11.39 -2.67
CA THR A 43 -6.11 10.71 -1.39
C THR A 43 -4.97 9.71 -1.48
N TRP A 44 -3.88 9.96 -0.76
CA TRP A 44 -2.69 9.11 -0.77
C TRP A 44 -2.43 8.50 0.61
N SER A 45 -1.99 7.25 0.63
CA SER A 45 -1.41 6.61 1.82
C SER A 45 -0.33 5.61 1.42
N ASP A 46 0.49 5.22 2.38
CA ASP A 46 1.38 4.07 2.26
C ASP A 46 1.18 3.13 3.46
N ALA A 47 1.92 2.02 3.50
CA ALA A 47 1.74 1.00 4.53
C ALA A 47 2.04 1.47 5.97
N VAL A 48 2.64 2.66 6.15
CA VAL A 48 3.03 3.21 7.46
C VAL A 48 2.51 4.64 7.70
N THR A 49 1.96 5.29 6.67
CA THR A 49 1.49 6.67 6.71
C THR A 49 -0.03 6.70 6.49
N PRO A 50 -0.81 7.15 7.50
CA PRO A 50 -2.24 7.35 7.36
C PRO A 50 -2.60 8.26 6.18
N ALA A 51 -3.80 8.08 5.64
CA ALA A 51 -4.23 8.77 4.43
C ALA A 51 -4.18 10.29 4.57
N GLN A 52 -3.58 10.95 3.58
CA GLN A 52 -3.50 12.40 3.43
C GLN A 52 -4.29 12.83 2.21
N VAL A 53 -4.81 14.06 2.23
CA VAL A 53 -5.61 14.61 1.13
C VAL A 53 -4.97 15.89 0.61
N ARG A 54 -4.72 15.95 -0.69
CA ARG A 54 -4.05 17.08 -1.36
C ARG A 54 -4.78 17.44 -2.65
N LEU A 55 -4.71 18.71 -3.04
CA LEU A 55 -5.19 19.20 -4.31
C LEU A 55 -4.01 19.33 -5.27
N HIS A 56 -4.15 18.76 -6.46
CA HIS A 56 -3.17 18.83 -7.53
C HIS A 56 -3.76 19.44 -8.79
N ARG A 57 -2.94 20.10 -9.61
CA ARG A 57 -3.27 20.41 -11.01
C ARG A 57 -3.11 19.16 -11.85
N THR A 58 -3.75 19.10 -13.02
CA THR A 58 -3.65 17.93 -13.92
C THR A 58 -2.30 17.77 -14.63
N ASP A 59 -1.32 18.63 -14.34
CA ASP A 59 0.10 18.42 -14.66
C ASP A 59 0.87 17.68 -13.55
N GLY A 60 0.21 17.37 -12.42
CA GLY A 60 0.78 16.71 -11.25
C GLY A 60 1.27 17.65 -10.15
N THR A 61 1.34 18.97 -10.40
CA THR A 61 1.81 19.93 -9.41
C THR A 61 0.86 20.01 -8.22
N GLU A 62 1.40 19.93 -7.00
CA GLU A 62 0.62 20.18 -5.80
C GLU A 62 0.20 21.65 -5.76
N ALA A 63 -1.10 21.89 -5.69
CA ALA A 63 -1.67 23.22 -5.57
C ALA A 63 -1.91 23.61 -4.11
N ARG A 64 -2.33 22.64 -3.28
CA ARG A 64 -2.67 22.88 -1.87
C ARG A 64 -2.75 21.58 -1.06
N VAL A 65 -2.33 21.65 0.21
CA VAL A 65 -2.64 20.62 1.22
C VAL A 65 -4.07 20.83 1.74
N ILE A 66 -4.92 19.81 1.65
CA ILE A 66 -6.30 19.85 2.17
C ILE A 66 -6.31 19.29 3.60
N ASP A 67 -5.78 18.08 3.77
CA ASP A 67 -5.66 17.42 5.07
C ASP A 67 -4.31 16.68 5.16
N PRO A 68 -3.35 17.18 5.96
CA PRO A 68 -2.08 16.50 6.19
C PRO A 68 -2.20 15.29 7.15
N ASN A 69 -3.34 15.13 7.83
CA ASN A 69 -3.69 14.04 8.74
C ASN A 69 -2.54 13.55 9.66
N PRO A 70 -2.00 14.40 10.55
CA PRO A 70 -0.92 14.00 11.46
C PRO A 70 -1.47 13.12 12.60
N VAL A 71 -1.50 11.81 12.39
CA VAL A 71 -1.94 10.84 13.42
C VAL A 71 -0.80 10.53 14.40
N LYS A 72 -0.54 11.45 15.33
CA LYS A 72 0.57 11.33 16.30
C LYS A 72 0.53 10.05 17.13
N ALA A 73 -0.68 9.56 17.47
CA ALA A 73 -0.87 8.35 18.27
C ALA A 73 -0.20 7.11 17.67
N VAL A 74 0.01 7.05 16.35
CA VAL A 74 0.74 5.94 15.70
C VAL A 74 2.17 5.84 16.23
N GLY A 75 2.79 6.97 16.56
CA GLY A 75 4.15 7.03 17.11
C GLY A 75 4.27 6.50 18.54
N ASP A 76 3.16 6.35 19.27
CA ASP A 76 3.14 5.81 20.63
C ASP A 76 3.28 4.28 20.65
N TYR A 77 3.14 3.63 19.49
CA TYR A 77 3.22 2.18 19.33
C TYR A 77 4.52 1.75 18.65
N ARG A 78 5.03 0.59 19.07
CA ARG A 78 6.18 -0.06 18.42
C ARG A 78 5.71 -0.87 17.21
N LEU A 79 5.17 -0.19 16.20
CA LEU A 79 4.67 -0.86 14.99
C LEU A 79 5.82 -1.44 14.17
N SER A 80 5.61 -2.64 13.66
CA SER A 80 6.51 -3.29 12.72
C SER A 80 6.41 -2.60 11.36
N ARG A 81 7.56 -2.37 10.72
CA ARG A 81 7.60 -1.92 9.33
C ARG A 81 7.27 -3.08 8.40
N PRO A 82 6.29 -2.94 7.50
CA PRO A 82 5.99 -3.97 6.50
C PRO A 82 7.17 -4.18 5.55
N GLU A 83 7.51 -5.45 5.33
CA GLU A 83 8.47 -5.85 4.30
C GLU A 83 7.71 -6.46 3.13
N PHE A 84 7.72 -5.78 1.98
CA PHE A 84 7.16 -6.30 0.74
C PHE A 84 8.17 -7.22 0.06
N VAL A 85 7.73 -8.42 -0.30
CA VAL A 85 8.56 -9.42 -0.97
C VAL A 85 7.76 -10.10 -2.07
N GLN A 86 8.48 -10.70 -3.01
CA GLN A 86 7.88 -11.47 -4.11
C GLN A 86 8.19 -12.96 -3.96
N VAL A 87 7.18 -13.80 -4.12
CA VAL A 87 7.30 -15.25 -4.09
C VAL A 87 7.03 -15.81 -5.48
N LYS A 88 8.00 -16.55 -6.02
CA LYS A 88 7.83 -17.24 -7.30
C LYS A 88 7.14 -18.59 -7.09
N ALA A 89 6.05 -18.80 -7.79
CA ALA A 89 5.42 -20.11 -7.92
C ALA A 89 6.29 -21.05 -8.77
N ARG A 90 5.95 -22.35 -8.76
CA ARG A 90 6.71 -23.41 -9.46
C ARG A 90 6.79 -23.19 -10.97
N ASP A 91 5.80 -22.53 -11.54
CA ASP A 91 5.71 -22.17 -12.96
C ASP A 91 6.26 -20.76 -13.27
N GLY A 92 6.89 -20.11 -12.29
CA GLY A 92 7.50 -18.79 -12.44
C GLY A 92 6.55 -17.61 -12.21
N PHE A 93 5.26 -17.84 -11.99
CA PHE A 93 4.32 -16.77 -11.65
C PHE A 93 4.74 -16.06 -10.36
N VAL A 94 4.77 -14.72 -10.38
CA VAL A 94 5.20 -13.91 -9.23
C VAL A 94 3.97 -13.53 -8.39
N MET A 95 4.01 -13.87 -7.10
CA MET A 95 3.00 -13.49 -6.11
C MET A 95 3.57 -12.42 -5.20
N GLU A 96 2.80 -11.37 -4.96
CA GLU A 96 3.14 -10.32 -3.99
C GLU A 96 2.88 -10.82 -2.57
N ALA A 97 3.79 -10.49 -1.65
CA ALA A 97 3.72 -10.88 -0.26
C ALA A 97 4.19 -9.76 0.67
N LEU A 98 3.73 -9.82 1.92
CA LEU A 98 4.07 -8.89 2.99
C LEU A 98 4.43 -9.67 4.25
N ILE A 99 5.53 -9.27 4.89
CA ILE A 99 5.98 -9.80 6.17
C ILE A 99 5.91 -8.70 7.23
N LEU A 100 5.25 -8.98 8.36
CA LEU A 100 5.46 -8.23 9.60
C LEU A 100 6.27 -9.09 10.55
N LYS A 101 7.49 -8.66 10.85
CA LYS A 101 8.33 -9.26 11.88
C LYS A 101 8.06 -8.58 13.22
N PRO A 102 8.10 -9.32 14.35
CA PRO A 102 8.02 -8.72 15.68
C PRO A 102 8.99 -7.56 15.89
N PRO A 103 8.62 -6.51 16.65
CA PRO A 103 9.55 -5.45 17.02
C PRO A 103 10.76 -6.02 17.77
N GLY A 104 11.97 -5.74 17.28
CA GLY A 104 13.19 -6.35 17.83
C GLY A 104 13.40 -7.81 17.43
N PHE A 105 12.90 -8.20 16.26
CA PHE A 105 13.11 -9.52 15.65
C PHE A 105 14.58 -9.96 15.72
N ASP A 106 14.78 -11.21 16.14
CA ASP A 106 16.09 -11.87 16.24
C ASP A 106 16.11 -13.07 15.28
N PRO A 107 16.93 -13.05 14.22
CA PRO A 107 16.98 -14.13 13.24
C PRO A 107 17.48 -15.47 13.82
N ALA A 108 18.09 -15.49 15.01
CA ALA A 108 18.50 -16.72 15.69
C ALA A 108 17.35 -17.43 16.44
N LYS A 109 16.19 -16.76 16.59
CA LYS A 109 15.02 -17.30 17.29
C LYS A 109 13.98 -17.85 16.32
N ARG A 110 13.16 -18.78 16.81
CA ARG A 110 11.97 -19.28 16.11
C ARG A 110 10.75 -18.54 16.63
N TYR A 111 9.87 -18.16 15.70
CA TYR A 111 8.62 -17.46 16.00
C TYR A 111 7.45 -18.25 15.40
N PRO A 112 6.27 -18.28 16.04
CA PRO A 112 5.05 -18.72 15.39
C PRO A 112 4.73 -17.80 14.19
N VAL A 113 4.14 -18.38 13.15
CA VAL A 113 3.72 -17.65 11.95
C VAL A 113 2.19 -17.68 11.86
N TYR A 114 1.59 -16.51 11.69
CA TYR A 114 0.19 -16.35 11.36
C TYR A 114 0.04 -15.92 9.91
N GLN A 115 -0.75 -16.67 9.14
CA GLN A 115 -1.02 -16.39 7.73
C GLN A 115 -2.52 -16.12 7.53
N PRO A 116 -2.97 -14.86 7.60
CA PRO A 116 -4.34 -14.52 7.21
C PRO A 116 -4.47 -14.68 5.70
N THR A 117 -5.54 -15.33 5.25
CA THR A 117 -5.76 -15.60 3.82
C THR A 117 -7.20 -15.29 3.45
N TYR A 118 -7.38 -14.42 2.45
CA TYR A 118 -8.65 -14.28 1.73
C TYR A 118 -8.62 -15.06 0.41
N ALA A 119 -7.60 -14.80 -0.44
CA ALA A 119 -7.33 -15.52 -1.69
C ALA A 119 -8.44 -15.47 -2.77
N GLY A 120 -9.47 -14.65 -2.60
CA GLY A 120 -10.55 -14.47 -3.57
C GLY A 120 -10.17 -13.56 -4.75
N PRO A 121 -10.87 -13.69 -5.89
CA PRO A 121 -10.65 -12.85 -7.06
C PRO A 121 -10.87 -11.36 -6.77
N HIS A 122 -10.09 -10.52 -7.44
CA HIS A 122 -10.12 -9.05 -7.33
C HIS A 122 -9.91 -8.49 -5.91
N SER A 123 -9.29 -9.27 -5.02
CA SER A 123 -9.20 -8.95 -3.59
C SER A 123 -7.77 -9.07 -3.05
N GLN A 124 -6.85 -8.32 -3.69
CA GLN A 124 -5.46 -8.22 -3.23
C GLN A 124 -5.41 -7.72 -1.78
N SER A 125 -4.65 -8.39 -0.92
CA SER A 125 -4.43 -8.02 0.47
C SER A 125 -3.05 -7.38 0.69
N VAL A 126 -2.10 -7.63 -0.20
CA VAL A 126 -0.76 -7.06 -0.18
C VAL A 126 -0.80 -5.71 -0.91
N ARG A 127 -0.88 -4.63 -0.13
CA ARG A 127 -0.95 -3.27 -0.65
C ARG A 127 -0.03 -2.33 0.11
N ASN A 128 0.62 -1.44 -0.62
CA ASN A 128 1.31 -0.28 -0.06
C ASN A 128 0.30 0.86 0.18
N ALA A 129 -0.54 0.66 1.19
CA ALA A 129 -1.60 1.57 1.58
C ALA A 129 -1.86 1.45 3.09
N TRP A 130 -2.43 2.48 3.70
CA TRP A 130 -2.80 2.43 5.11
C TRP A 130 -3.97 1.47 5.32
N GLY A 131 -3.72 0.30 5.89
CA GLY A 131 -4.74 -0.76 6.03
C GLY A 131 -5.60 -0.68 7.30
N GLY A 132 -5.59 0.46 8.00
CA GLY A 132 -6.52 0.74 9.10
C GLY A 132 -6.56 -0.33 10.19
N THR A 133 -7.77 -0.64 10.69
CA THR A 133 -7.99 -1.60 11.78
C THR A 133 -7.53 -3.02 11.44
N GLY A 134 -7.69 -3.45 10.19
CA GLY A 134 -7.22 -4.77 9.72
C GLY A 134 -5.69 -4.90 9.82
N SER A 135 -4.96 -3.89 9.36
CA SER A 135 -3.50 -3.85 9.54
C SER A 135 -3.10 -3.74 11.01
N MET A 136 -3.85 -2.98 11.83
CA MET A 136 -3.53 -2.88 13.27
C MET A 136 -3.71 -4.20 14.02
N TYR A 137 -4.64 -5.07 13.62
CA TYR A 137 -4.71 -6.43 14.18
C TYR A 137 -3.45 -7.24 13.88
N ASN A 138 -2.92 -7.15 12.65
CA ASN A 138 -1.66 -7.81 12.29
C ASN A 138 -0.47 -7.22 13.06
N GLN A 139 -0.46 -5.91 13.30
CA GLN A 139 0.55 -5.25 14.14
C GLN A 139 0.50 -5.74 15.60
N LEU A 140 -0.70 -5.92 16.16
CA LEU A 140 -0.88 -6.49 17.50
C LEU A 140 -0.27 -7.90 17.59
N LEU A 141 -0.49 -8.75 16.58
CA LEU A 141 0.11 -10.09 16.54
C LEU A 141 1.64 -10.02 16.46
N ALA A 142 2.19 -9.12 15.64
CA ALA A 142 3.62 -8.89 15.55
C ALA A 142 4.22 -8.45 16.89
N GLU A 143 3.56 -7.53 17.60
CA GLU A 143 3.97 -7.10 18.93
C GLU A 143 3.99 -8.27 19.94
N LYS A 144 3.06 -9.23 19.82
CA LYS A 144 3.02 -10.45 20.63
C LYS A 144 4.04 -11.52 20.22
N GLY A 145 4.95 -11.21 19.31
CA GLY A 145 6.00 -12.15 18.89
C GLY A 145 5.57 -13.13 17.81
N ILE A 146 4.49 -12.85 17.08
CA ILE A 146 4.01 -13.68 15.97
C ILE A 146 4.42 -13.03 14.65
N VAL A 147 5.12 -13.75 13.78
CA VAL A 147 5.39 -13.26 12.43
C VAL A 147 4.09 -13.32 11.63
N VAL A 148 3.70 -12.22 11.00
CA VAL A 148 2.54 -12.20 10.10
C VAL A 148 3.03 -12.31 8.66
N TRP A 149 2.48 -13.26 7.93
CA TRP A 149 2.80 -13.53 6.53
C TRP A 149 1.53 -13.39 5.68
N LEU A 150 1.50 -12.42 4.77
CA LEU A 150 0.46 -12.27 3.76
C LEU A 150 1.04 -12.62 2.39
N CYS A 151 0.27 -13.33 1.58
CA CYS A 151 0.64 -13.65 0.21
C CYS A 151 -0.63 -13.65 -0.65
N ASP A 152 -0.64 -12.79 -1.66
CA ASP A 152 -1.71 -12.78 -2.66
C ASP A 152 -1.41 -13.87 -3.68
N ASN A 153 -2.01 -15.04 -3.45
CA ASN A 153 -1.93 -16.16 -4.37
C ASN A 153 -2.55 -15.79 -5.74
N ARG A 154 -2.24 -16.57 -6.77
CA ARG A 154 -2.63 -16.26 -8.17
C ARG A 154 -4.06 -15.80 -8.38
N THR A 155 -5.02 -16.36 -7.65
CA THR A 155 -6.44 -15.98 -7.77
C THR A 155 -6.71 -14.58 -7.22
N ALA A 156 -5.98 -14.14 -6.21
CA ALA A 156 -6.06 -12.80 -5.64
C ALA A 156 -5.09 -11.80 -6.29
N SER A 157 -4.04 -12.27 -6.96
CA SER A 157 -3.12 -11.42 -7.71
C SER A 157 -3.88 -10.69 -8.84
N GLY A 158 -3.54 -9.42 -9.05
CA GLY A 158 -4.08 -8.57 -10.11
C GLY A 158 -3.12 -7.44 -10.39
#